data_AF-A0A0W7Y7S1-F1
#
_entry.id   AF-A0A0W7Y7S1-F1
#
_cell.length_a   1.000
_cell.length_b   1.000
_cell.length_c   1.000
_cell.angle_alpha   90.00
_cell.angle_beta   90.00
_cell.angle_gamma   90.00
#
_symmetry.space_group_name_H-M   'P 1'
#
loop_
_entity.id
_entity.type
_entity.pdbx_description
1 polymer ?
#
loop_
_entity_poly.entity_id
_entity_poly.type
_entity_poly.pdbx_seq_one_letter_code
_entity_poly.pdbx_strand_id
1 'polypeptide(L)'
;MAILHITFSLATQGSLKFAIRQHHLQRNETVLSVHDDFSIGPLQHLEERKTWLNTHIFKDNEDQQLYDDMYENWMKKIASLPCDLDVWIWYSQNTHEQIGLRCVMSELIHKCSMVYGIDTTEGLKRLQPNMSIRHTGELSSNMLMKLRPEAKRFSVQACQQLAKEWEDIKKQPSTLRLWKNELVHVEEDALDALIMASAKELQIQYKEEWLMPTHILAQTFGAIDHYVGDEFVEYRLRTLVEQGLFEIQGDITDIFSYQVKVR
;
A
#
# COMPACT_ATOMS: atom_id res chain seq x y z
N MET A 1 22.97 6.64 -19.02
CA MET A 1 22.60 6.69 -17.59
C MET A 1 21.50 5.68 -17.35
N ALA A 2 21.69 4.80 -16.37
CA ALA A 2 20.71 3.81 -15.97
C ALA A 2 19.61 4.47 -15.12
N ILE A 3 18.40 3.92 -15.15
CA ILE A 3 17.28 4.40 -14.32
C ILE A 3 16.79 3.23 -13.46
N LEU A 4 16.64 3.47 -12.17
CA LEU A 4 15.89 2.58 -11.29
C LEU A 4 14.53 3.19 -11.01
N HIS A 5 13.48 2.45 -11.38
CA HIS A 5 12.13 2.76 -10.97
C HIS A 5 11.82 2.06 -9.65
N ILE A 6 11.30 2.81 -8.68
CA ILE A 6 10.79 2.29 -7.41
C ILE A 6 9.26 2.40 -7.41
N THR A 7 8.60 1.32 -7.03
CA THR A 7 7.14 1.19 -6.91
C THR A 7 6.78 0.58 -5.56
N PHE A 8 5.52 0.67 -5.14
CA PHE A 8 5.08 0.14 -3.84
C PHE A 8 4.19 -1.11 -3.94
N SER A 9 3.84 -1.53 -5.16
CA SER A 9 3.10 -2.78 -5.38
C SER A 9 3.70 -3.61 -6.51
N LEU A 10 3.55 -4.94 -6.40
CA LEU A 10 3.95 -5.89 -7.43
C LEU A 10 3.18 -5.68 -8.75
N ALA A 11 1.91 -5.28 -8.66
CA ALA A 11 1.10 -4.92 -9.82
C ALA A 11 1.74 -3.76 -10.61
N THR A 12 2.14 -2.69 -9.92
CA THR A 12 2.83 -1.56 -10.56
C THR A 12 4.18 -1.99 -11.15
N GLN A 13 4.95 -2.79 -10.39
CA GLN A 13 6.23 -3.31 -10.87
C GLN A 13 6.07 -4.12 -12.17
N GLY A 14 5.08 -5.01 -12.23
CA GLY A 14 4.76 -5.83 -13.39
C GLY A 14 4.36 -4.98 -14.59
N SER A 15 3.39 -4.08 -14.41
CA SER A 15 2.92 -3.17 -15.45
C SER A 15 4.02 -2.28 -16.01
N LEU A 16 4.91 -1.78 -15.15
CA LEU A 16 6.01 -0.92 -15.57
C LEU A 16 7.10 -1.70 -16.31
N LYS A 17 7.47 -2.90 -15.83
CA LYS A 17 8.39 -3.80 -16.56
C LYS A 17 7.85 -4.12 -17.96
N PHE A 18 6.55 -4.38 -18.05
CA PHE A 18 5.90 -4.64 -19.33
C PHE A 18 5.95 -3.41 -20.24
N ALA A 19 5.63 -2.22 -19.72
CA ALA A 19 5.71 -0.97 -20.46
C ALA A 19 7.12 -0.67 -21.01
N ILE A 20 8.16 -0.82 -20.18
CA ILE A 20 9.55 -0.61 -20.57
C ILE A 20 9.94 -1.52 -21.74
N ARG A 21 9.54 -2.80 -21.68
CA ARG A 21 9.79 -3.77 -22.75
C ARG A 21 9.06 -3.42 -24.04
N GLN A 22 7.78 -3.04 -23.96
CA GLN A 22 6.95 -2.71 -25.13
C GLN A 22 7.45 -1.47 -25.89
N HIS A 23 7.94 -0.46 -25.17
CA HIS A 23 8.38 0.79 -25.77
C HIS A 23 9.87 0.80 -26.18
N HIS A 24 10.56 -0.35 -26.08
CA HIS A 24 11.98 -0.51 -26.43
C HIS A 24 12.85 0.62 -25.84
N LEU A 25 12.59 1.00 -24.59
CA LEU A 25 13.28 2.12 -23.98
C LEU A 25 14.79 1.82 -23.94
N GLN A 26 15.58 2.69 -24.58
CA GLN A 26 16.99 2.44 -24.89
C GLN A 26 17.94 2.46 -23.68
N ARG A 27 17.45 2.79 -22.48
CA ARG A 27 18.28 2.86 -21.26
C ARG A 27 18.25 1.52 -20.52
N ASN A 28 19.32 1.23 -19.76
CA ASN A 28 19.29 0.18 -18.75
C ASN A 28 18.33 0.61 -17.63
N GLU A 29 17.04 0.27 -17.80
CA GLU A 29 15.98 0.57 -16.85
C GLU A 29 15.59 -0.68 -16.07
N THR A 30 15.53 -0.55 -14.75
CA THR A 30 15.13 -1.63 -13.85
C THR A 30 13.99 -1.18 -12.96
N VAL A 31 13.22 -2.13 -12.43
CA VAL A 31 12.08 -1.82 -11.56
C VAL A 31 12.17 -2.63 -10.28
N LEU A 32 12.19 -1.94 -9.15
CA LEU A 32 12.16 -2.48 -7.80
C LEU A 32 10.80 -2.17 -7.16
N SER A 33 10.19 -3.16 -6.52
CA SER A 33 9.04 -2.94 -5.65
C SER A 33 9.53 -2.93 -4.20
N VAL A 34 9.19 -1.88 -3.46
CA VAL A 34 9.20 -1.89 -1.99
C VAL A 34 7.83 -2.39 -1.57
N HIS A 35 7.74 -3.70 -1.35
CA HIS A 35 6.48 -4.37 -1.07
C HIS A 35 6.32 -4.52 0.43
N ASP A 36 5.82 -3.46 1.06
CA ASP A 36 5.42 -3.46 2.46
C ASP A 36 4.34 -2.38 2.65
N ASP A 37 3.30 -2.68 3.42
CA ASP A 37 2.26 -1.71 3.76
C ASP A 37 2.54 -1.05 5.11
N PHE A 38 3.29 0.06 5.06
CA PHE A 38 3.61 0.85 6.24
C PHE A 38 2.42 1.65 6.79
N SER A 39 1.22 1.56 6.20
CA SER A 39 0.02 2.16 6.80
C SER A 39 -0.51 1.36 7.98
N ILE A 40 -0.08 0.10 8.13
CA ILE A 40 -0.51 -0.80 9.20
C ILE A 40 0.67 -1.32 10.04
N GLY A 41 0.39 -1.78 11.24
CA GLY A 41 1.34 -2.34 12.20
C GLY A 41 2.30 -1.31 12.84
N PRO A 42 3.10 -1.74 13.81
CA PRO A 42 4.16 -0.91 14.38
C PRO A 42 5.30 -0.72 13.37
N LEU A 43 6.00 0.41 13.49
CA LEU A 43 7.08 0.82 12.58
C LEU A 43 8.41 1.11 13.28
N GLN A 44 8.40 1.18 14.62
CA GLN A 44 9.60 1.54 15.38
C GLN A 44 10.69 0.47 15.30
N HIS A 45 10.30 -0.80 15.41
CA HIS A 45 11.21 -1.94 15.46
C HIS A 45 10.76 -3.03 14.48
N LEU A 46 11.71 -3.54 13.67
CA LEU A 46 11.41 -4.53 12.63
C LEU A 46 10.87 -5.85 13.21
N GLU A 47 11.44 -6.35 14.31
CA GLU A 47 11.00 -7.60 14.95
C GLU A 47 9.57 -7.49 15.51
N GLU A 48 9.22 -6.33 16.07
CA GLU A 48 7.86 -6.05 16.55
C GLU A 48 6.88 -6.01 15.38
N ARG A 49 7.27 -5.38 14.27
CA ARG A 49 6.49 -5.36 13.02
C ARG A 49 6.26 -6.76 12.48
N LYS A 50 7.31 -7.57 12.34
CA LYS A 50 7.22 -8.96 11.86
C LYS A 50 6.28 -9.79 12.74
N THR A 51 6.39 -9.64 14.06
CA THR A 51 5.50 -10.31 15.02
C THR A 51 4.04 -9.87 14.83
N TRP A 52 3.80 -8.56 14.68
CA TRP A 52 2.45 -8.03 14.47
C TRP A 52 1.84 -8.50 13.14
N LEU A 53 2.60 -8.48 12.04
CA LEU A 53 2.14 -8.97 10.74
C LEU A 53 1.84 -10.47 10.78
N ASN A 54 2.70 -11.26 11.42
CA ASN A 54 2.48 -12.70 11.57
C ASN A 54 1.26 -13.03 12.44
N THR A 55 0.93 -12.17 13.40
CA THR A 55 -0.21 -12.38 14.30
C THR A 55 -1.53 -11.99 13.65
N HIS A 56 -1.54 -10.92 12.84
CA HIS A 56 -2.79 -10.29 12.40
C HIS A 56 -3.04 -10.37 10.90
N ILE A 57 -2.00 -10.46 10.07
CA ILE A 57 -2.08 -10.28 8.62
C ILE A 57 -1.78 -11.57 7.84
N PHE A 58 -0.66 -12.23 8.12
CA PHE A 58 -0.26 -13.44 7.40
C PHE A 58 -1.16 -14.62 7.74
N LYS A 59 -1.49 -15.44 6.72
CA LYS A 59 -2.36 -16.60 6.90
C LYS A 59 -1.57 -17.83 7.34
N ASP A 60 -0.33 -17.96 6.87
CA ASP A 60 0.54 -19.10 7.15
C ASP A 60 2.03 -18.73 7.09
N ASN A 61 2.87 -19.76 7.25
CA ASN A 61 4.33 -19.62 7.20
C ASN A 61 4.86 -19.28 5.80
N GLU A 62 4.13 -19.62 4.72
CA GLU A 62 4.55 -19.31 3.35
C GLU A 62 4.43 -17.80 3.09
N ASP A 63 3.33 -17.18 3.55
CA ASP A 63 3.15 -15.72 3.53
C ASP A 63 4.28 -15.01 4.30
N GLN A 64 4.62 -15.51 5.50
CA GLN A 64 5.71 -14.96 6.31
C GLN A 64 7.05 -15.05 5.57
N GLN A 65 7.38 -16.22 5.02
CA GLN A 65 8.64 -16.42 4.30
C GLN A 65 8.73 -15.55 3.05
N LEU A 66 7.63 -15.43 2.29
CA LEU A 66 7.56 -14.57 1.12
C LEU A 66 7.80 -13.10 1.50
N TYR A 67 7.18 -12.62 2.58
CA TYR A 67 7.42 -11.28 3.08
C TYR A 67 8.89 -11.05 3.44
N ASP A 68 9.50 -11.97 4.20
CA ASP A 68 10.90 -11.86 4.61
C ASP A 68 11.85 -11.82 3.40
N ASP A 69 11.68 -12.73 2.45
CA ASP A 69 12.47 -12.78 1.21
C ASP A 69 12.34 -11.49 0.40
N MET A 70 11.12 -10.96 0.30
CA MET A 70 10.84 -9.72 -0.42
C MET A 70 11.45 -8.52 0.28
N TYR A 71 11.31 -8.44 1.61
CA TYR A 71 11.85 -7.38 2.45
C TYR A 71 13.37 -7.30 2.34
N GLU A 72 14.05 -8.43 2.54
CA GLU A 72 15.51 -8.52 2.42
C GLU A 72 15.99 -8.15 1.02
N ASN A 73 15.29 -8.59 -0.03
CA ASN A 73 15.65 -8.33 -1.41
C ASN A 73 15.60 -6.83 -1.75
N TRP A 74 14.55 -6.09 -1.35
CA TRP A 74 14.48 -4.67 -1.67
C TRP A 74 15.44 -3.84 -0.83
N MET A 75 15.59 -4.16 0.46
CA MET A 75 16.57 -3.52 1.34
C MET A 75 17.99 -3.69 0.80
N LYS A 76 18.37 -4.91 0.41
CA LYS A 76 19.69 -5.20 -0.17
C LYS A 76 19.93 -4.42 -1.46
N LYS A 77 18.93 -4.33 -2.33
CA LYS A 77 19.04 -3.57 -3.60
C LYS A 77 19.20 -2.08 -3.37
N ILE A 78 18.46 -1.49 -2.43
CA ILE A 78 18.62 -0.07 -2.07
C ILE A 78 19.99 0.17 -1.41
N ALA A 79 20.45 -0.75 -0.56
CA ALA A 79 21.75 -0.64 0.08
C ALA A 79 22.90 -0.63 -0.93
N SER A 80 22.79 -1.42 -2.01
CA SER A 80 23.82 -1.60 -3.04
C SER A 80 23.73 -0.62 -4.23
N LEU A 81 22.93 0.45 -4.15
CA LEU A 81 22.77 1.38 -5.27
C LEU A 81 24.07 2.12 -5.60
N PRO A 82 24.46 2.22 -6.88
CA PRO A 82 25.61 3.01 -7.30
C PRO A 82 25.30 4.52 -7.24
N CYS A 83 26.34 5.34 -7.10
CA CYS A 83 26.22 6.79 -6.91
C CYS A 83 25.74 7.56 -8.16
N ASP A 84 25.79 6.95 -9.35
CA ASP A 84 25.52 7.54 -10.67
C ASP A 84 24.19 7.09 -11.31
N LEU A 85 23.24 6.63 -10.49
CA LEU A 85 21.92 6.14 -10.91
C LEU A 85 20.82 7.19 -10.71
N ASP A 86 19.97 7.38 -11.72
CA ASP A 86 18.72 8.14 -11.57
C ASP A 86 17.67 7.25 -10.90
N VAL A 87 17.06 7.72 -9.81
CA VAL A 87 15.98 7.01 -9.11
C VAL A 87 14.64 7.67 -9.38
N TRP A 88 13.67 6.91 -9.87
CA TRP A 88 12.34 7.39 -10.26
C TRP A 88 11.29 6.67 -9.40
N ILE A 89 10.68 7.39 -8.47
CA ILE A 89 9.71 6.84 -7.52
C ILE A 89 8.30 7.12 -8.04
N TRP A 90 7.51 6.07 -8.24
CA TRP A 90 6.11 6.15 -8.64
C TRP A 90 5.22 6.06 -7.41
N TYR A 91 4.36 7.05 -7.23
CA TYR A 91 3.43 7.10 -6.10
C TYR A 91 2.15 7.85 -6.46
N SER A 92 1.11 7.60 -5.69
CA SER A 92 -0.18 8.29 -5.70
C SER A 92 -0.42 8.91 -4.33
N GLN A 93 -1.43 9.76 -4.21
CA GLN A 93 -1.78 10.44 -2.97
C GLN A 93 -2.65 9.56 -2.06
N ASN A 94 -2.14 8.36 -1.74
CA ASN A 94 -2.79 7.42 -0.83
C ASN A 94 -1.87 7.08 0.35
N THR A 95 -2.42 6.54 1.43
CA THR A 95 -1.67 6.26 2.66
C THR A 95 -0.45 5.37 2.45
N HIS A 96 -0.62 4.24 1.79
CA HIS A 96 0.42 3.24 1.57
C HIS A 96 1.60 3.82 0.78
N GLU A 97 1.33 4.44 -0.37
CA GLU A 97 2.38 4.94 -1.27
C GLU A 97 3.02 6.22 -0.72
N GLN A 98 2.29 7.04 0.04
CA GLN A 98 2.84 8.22 0.70
C GLN A 98 3.79 7.87 1.85
N ILE A 99 3.47 6.86 2.67
CA ILE A 99 4.40 6.41 3.72
C ILE A 99 5.57 5.66 3.07
N GLY A 100 5.32 4.81 2.08
CA GLY A 100 6.37 4.14 1.30
C GLY A 100 7.37 5.13 0.69
N LEU A 101 6.90 6.24 0.12
CA LEU A 101 7.76 7.31 -0.39
C LEU A 101 8.71 7.87 0.67
N ARG A 102 8.21 8.09 1.89
CA ARG A 102 9.00 8.61 3.02
C ARG A 102 10.06 7.60 3.48
N CYS A 103 9.66 6.33 3.61
CA CYS A 103 10.56 5.22 3.92
C CYS A 103 11.69 5.10 2.89
N VAL A 104 11.36 5.07 1.59
CA VAL A 104 12.37 5.00 0.53
C VAL A 104 13.26 6.23 0.53
N MET A 105 12.69 7.42 0.75
CA MET A 105 13.48 8.65 0.77
C MET A 105 14.49 8.68 1.92
N SER A 106 14.17 8.14 3.10
CA SER A 106 15.13 8.06 4.21
C SER A 106 16.33 7.17 3.89
N GLU A 107 16.13 6.13 3.08
CA GLU A 107 17.24 5.27 2.62
C GLU A 107 18.09 5.95 1.55
N LEU A 108 17.49 6.80 0.71
CA LEU A 108 18.14 7.43 -0.44
C LEU A 108 18.84 8.75 -0.13
N ILE A 109 18.43 9.48 0.92
CA ILE A 109 18.85 10.87 1.19
C ILE A 109 20.36 11.09 1.24
N HIS A 110 21.12 10.08 1.66
CA HIS A 110 22.60 10.12 1.74
C HIS A 110 23.30 9.32 0.64
N LYS A 111 22.56 8.69 -0.27
CA LYS A 111 23.08 7.78 -1.31
C LYS A 111 22.90 8.32 -2.73
N CYS A 112 21.76 8.95 -3.01
CA CYS A 112 21.38 9.32 -4.38
C CYS A 112 21.18 10.84 -4.50
N SER A 113 21.83 11.45 -5.49
CA SER A 113 21.73 12.89 -5.76
C SER A 113 20.63 13.26 -6.78
N MET A 114 20.15 12.28 -7.54
CA MET A 114 19.17 12.42 -8.62
C MET A 114 17.93 11.56 -8.36
N VAL A 115 17.02 12.07 -7.53
CA VAL A 115 15.74 11.40 -7.22
C VAL A 115 14.59 12.19 -7.84
N TYR A 116 13.73 11.48 -8.57
CA TYR A 116 12.56 12.00 -9.26
C TYR A 116 11.30 11.34 -8.70
N GLY A 117 10.24 12.12 -8.54
CA GLY A 117 8.92 11.66 -8.18
C GLY A 117 7.96 11.75 -9.36
N ILE A 118 7.12 10.73 -9.53
CA ILE A 118 5.97 10.74 -10.42
C ILE A 118 4.73 10.56 -9.55
N ASP A 119 4.08 11.69 -9.24
CA ASP A 119 2.76 11.70 -8.60
C ASP A 119 1.70 11.36 -9.64
N THR A 120 1.23 10.11 -9.60
CA THR A 120 0.27 9.58 -10.57
C THR A 120 -1.11 10.17 -10.37
N THR A 121 -1.50 10.53 -9.14
CA THR A 121 -2.75 11.23 -8.85
C THR A 121 -2.75 12.63 -9.49
N GLU A 122 -1.69 13.41 -9.28
CA GLU A 122 -1.56 14.74 -9.90
C GLU A 122 -1.42 14.68 -11.41
N GLY A 123 -0.67 13.71 -11.93
CA GLY A 123 -0.53 13.51 -13.37
C GLY A 123 -1.86 13.16 -14.04
N LEU A 124 -2.69 12.33 -13.41
CA LEU A 124 -4.01 11.95 -13.94
C LEU A 124 -4.97 13.13 -13.99
N LYS A 125 -4.97 14.04 -13.00
CA LYS A 125 -5.78 15.28 -13.04
C LYS A 125 -5.55 16.08 -14.33
N ARG A 126 -4.34 16.02 -14.91
CA ARG A 126 -4.00 16.69 -16.18
C ARG A 126 -4.33 15.84 -17.41
N LEU A 127 -4.00 14.54 -17.38
CA LEU A 127 -4.07 13.67 -18.56
C LEU A 127 -5.44 13.01 -18.77
N GLN A 128 -6.11 12.63 -17.68
CA GLN A 128 -7.45 12.03 -17.67
C GLN A 128 -8.26 12.49 -16.45
N PRO A 129 -8.82 13.71 -16.48
CA PRO A 129 -9.51 14.32 -15.32
C PRO A 129 -10.68 13.51 -14.76
N ASN A 130 -11.29 12.64 -15.58
CA ASN A 130 -12.43 11.80 -15.20
C ASN A 130 -12.00 10.43 -14.63
N MET A 131 -10.70 10.15 -14.54
CA MET A 131 -10.15 8.93 -13.98
C MET A 131 -9.61 9.21 -12.58
N SER A 132 -10.13 8.50 -11.60
CA SER A 132 -9.57 8.41 -10.25
C SER A 132 -8.96 7.04 -10.03
N ILE A 133 -7.92 6.98 -9.20
CA ILE A 133 -7.29 5.72 -8.76
C ILE A 133 -7.19 5.72 -7.23
N ARG A 134 -7.27 4.54 -6.59
CA ARG A 134 -6.92 4.42 -5.17
C ARG A 134 -5.43 4.22 -4.99
N HIS A 135 -4.78 3.55 -5.92
CA HIS A 135 -3.33 3.33 -5.91
C HIS A 135 -2.75 3.23 -7.33
N THR A 136 -1.44 3.40 -7.45
CA THR A 136 -0.75 3.40 -8.76
C THR A 136 -0.93 2.08 -9.51
N GLY A 137 -1.09 0.97 -8.78
CA GLY A 137 -1.32 -0.36 -9.35
C GLY A 137 -2.59 -0.51 -10.21
N GLU A 138 -3.56 0.40 -10.12
CA GLU A 138 -4.76 0.40 -10.98
C GLU A 138 -4.46 0.88 -12.42
N LEU A 139 -3.28 1.47 -12.64
CA LEU A 139 -2.90 2.02 -13.94
C LEU A 139 -2.40 0.95 -14.90
N SER A 140 -2.90 1.00 -16.13
CA SER A 140 -2.36 0.21 -17.24
C SER A 140 -0.92 0.63 -17.59
N SER A 141 -0.17 -0.30 -18.20
CA SER A 141 1.19 -0.03 -18.70
C SER A 141 1.26 1.20 -19.62
N ASN A 142 0.27 1.37 -20.51
CA ASN A 142 0.19 2.53 -21.40
C ASN A 142 -0.03 3.83 -20.61
N MET A 143 -0.87 3.81 -19.57
CA MET A 143 -1.08 5.00 -18.73
C MET A 143 0.18 5.39 -17.96
N LEU A 144 0.92 4.41 -17.41
CA LEU A 144 2.22 4.66 -16.78
C LEU A 144 3.18 5.36 -17.75
N MET A 145 3.23 4.95 -19.03
CA MET A 145 4.07 5.62 -20.02
C MET A 145 3.63 7.05 -20.35
N LYS A 146 2.32 7.31 -20.35
CA LYS A 146 1.79 8.67 -20.53
C LYS A 146 2.12 9.58 -19.34
N LEU A 147 2.19 9.03 -18.13
CA LEU A 147 2.54 9.75 -16.91
C LEU A 147 4.06 9.94 -16.74
N ARG A 148 4.88 9.15 -17.43
CA ARG A 148 6.34 9.22 -17.34
C ARG A 148 6.93 10.63 -17.52
N PRO A 149 6.45 11.49 -18.45
CA PRO A 149 6.93 12.87 -18.58
C PRO A 149 6.62 13.79 -17.40
N GLU A 150 5.73 13.38 -16.49
CA GLU A 150 5.38 14.12 -15.28
C GLU A 150 6.42 13.99 -14.16
N ALA A 151 7.53 13.26 -14.41
CA ALA A 151 8.63 13.11 -13.48
C ALA A 151 9.24 14.46 -13.09
N LYS A 152 9.24 14.76 -11.79
CA LYS A 152 9.82 15.98 -11.24
C LYS A 152 10.94 15.63 -10.28
N ARG A 153 12.08 16.31 -10.42
CA ARG A 153 13.20 16.14 -9.50
C ARG A 153 12.81 16.66 -8.13
N PHE A 154 13.04 15.88 -7.09
CA PHE A 154 12.90 16.36 -5.72
C PHE A 154 14.02 17.37 -5.40
N SER A 155 13.67 18.45 -4.71
CA SER A 155 14.67 19.35 -4.14
C SER A 155 15.36 18.69 -2.95
N VAL A 156 16.58 19.13 -2.61
CA VAL A 156 17.30 18.63 -1.43
C VAL A 156 16.46 18.82 -0.16
N GLN A 157 15.79 19.97 -0.03
CA GLN A 157 14.90 20.26 1.09
C GLN A 157 13.71 19.30 1.14
N ALA A 158 13.09 18.98 0.00
CA ALA A 158 11.98 18.03 -0.06
C ALA A 158 12.44 16.61 0.34
N CYS A 159 13.61 16.17 -0.13
CA CYS A 159 14.17 14.88 0.27
C CYS A 159 14.44 14.84 1.79
N GLN A 160 15.03 15.89 2.37
CA GLN A 160 15.31 15.98 3.81
C GLN A 160 14.02 15.97 4.63
N GLN A 161 12.99 16.67 4.18
CA GLN A 161 11.70 16.72 4.84
C GLN A 161 11.02 15.35 4.84
N LEU A 162 10.94 14.67 3.69
CA LEU A 162 10.37 13.33 3.57
C LEU A 162 11.12 12.30 4.44
N ALA A 163 12.45 12.35 4.46
CA ALA A 163 13.27 11.48 5.29
C ALA A 163 13.05 11.73 6.80
N LYS A 164 12.89 13.00 7.19
CA LYS A 164 12.56 13.35 8.58
C LYS A 164 11.16 12.88 8.96
N GLU A 165 10.17 13.06 8.09
CA GLU A 165 8.80 12.59 8.31
C GLU A 165 8.76 11.09 8.56
N TRP A 166 9.57 10.28 7.85
CA TRP A 166 9.70 8.86 8.14
C TRP A 166 10.15 8.58 9.58
N GLU A 167 11.18 9.28 10.08
CA GLU A 167 11.65 9.12 11.45
C GLU A 167 10.60 9.53 12.49
N ASP A 168 9.78 10.53 12.19
CA ASP A 168 8.71 10.97 13.06
C ASP A 168 7.53 9.97 13.06
N ILE A 169 7.20 9.38 11.90
CA ILE A 169 6.18 8.33 11.76
C ILE A 169 6.54 7.07 12.57
N LYS A 170 7.81 6.64 12.51
CA LYS A 170 8.28 5.44 13.24
C LYS A 170 8.18 5.57 14.76
N LYS A 171 8.25 6.79 15.30
CA LYS A 171 8.16 7.04 16.75
C LYS A 171 6.72 7.02 17.28
N GLN A 172 5.73 7.06 16.40
CA GLN A 172 4.33 7.03 16.80
C GLN A 172 3.91 5.60 17.11
N PRO A 173 3.24 5.34 18.26
CA PRO A 173 2.88 4.00 18.69
C PRO A 173 1.66 3.41 17.96
N SER A 174 0.97 4.18 17.11
CA SER A 174 -0.24 3.69 16.45
C SER A 174 0.07 2.48 15.56
N THR A 175 -0.91 1.63 15.33
CA THR A 175 -0.82 0.51 14.38
C THR A 175 -1.60 0.79 13.10
N LEU A 176 -2.46 1.81 13.07
CA LEU A 176 -3.16 2.24 11.85
C LEU A 176 -2.81 3.70 11.52
N ARG A 177 -2.59 3.97 10.23
CA ARG A 177 -2.50 5.30 9.65
C ARG A 177 -3.46 5.44 8.49
N LEU A 178 -3.96 6.66 8.27
CA LEU A 178 -4.84 7.03 7.16
C LEU A 178 -4.38 8.33 6.50
N TRP A 179 -4.77 8.55 5.25
CA TRP A 179 -4.42 9.75 4.48
C TRP A 179 -5.61 10.70 4.28
N LYS A 180 -5.75 11.71 5.12
CA LYS A 180 -6.81 12.74 5.08
C LYS A 180 -6.25 14.09 4.62
N ASN A 181 -5.78 14.17 3.37
CA ASN A 181 -4.92 15.25 2.84
C ASN A 181 -3.52 15.32 3.51
N GLU A 182 -3.42 14.86 4.75
CA GLU A 182 -2.20 14.62 5.50
C GLU A 182 -2.26 13.23 6.17
N LEU A 183 -1.11 12.78 6.66
CA LEU A 183 -1.03 11.52 7.39
C LEU A 183 -1.63 11.68 8.80
N VAL A 184 -2.58 10.82 9.14
CA VAL A 184 -3.22 10.80 10.46
C VAL A 184 -3.01 9.43 11.10
N HIS A 185 -2.56 9.44 12.36
CA HIS A 185 -2.50 8.26 13.21
C HIS A 185 -3.85 8.06 13.90
N VAL A 186 -4.39 6.85 13.84
CA VAL A 186 -5.70 6.50 14.40
C VAL A 186 -5.61 5.20 15.18
N GLU A 187 -6.64 4.95 16.00
CA GLU A 187 -6.79 3.66 16.67
C GLU A 187 -7.01 2.53 15.66
N GLU A 188 -6.61 1.32 16.03
CA GLU A 188 -6.67 0.15 15.15
C GLU A 188 -8.11 -0.23 14.75
N ASP A 189 -9.08 0.07 15.62
CA ASP A 189 -10.51 -0.19 15.45
C ASP A 189 -11.26 0.93 14.70
N ALA A 190 -10.55 1.94 14.18
CA ALA A 190 -11.16 3.12 13.58
C ALA A 190 -12.08 2.82 12.37
N LEU A 191 -11.96 1.63 11.76
CA LEU A 191 -12.78 1.19 10.64
C LEU A 191 -13.93 0.25 11.04
N ASP A 192 -13.95 -0.24 12.29
CA ASP A 192 -14.88 -1.28 12.74
C ASP A 192 -16.35 -0.85 12.60
N ALA A 193 -16.65 0.40 12.96
CA ALA A 193 -17.99 0.96 12.81
C ALA A 193 -18.46 0.98 11.34
N LEU A 194 -17.54 1.23 10.41
CA LEU A 194 -17.84 1.24 8.98
C LEU A 194 -18.01 -0.17 8.41
N ILE A 195 -17.21 -1.14 8.87
CA ILE A 195 -17.38 -2.56 8.53
C ILE A 195 -18.75 -3.05 9.00
N MET A 196 -19.14 -2.73 10.23
CA MET A 196 -20.46 -3.07 10.79
C MET A 196 -21.60 -2.41 10.00
N ALA A 197 -21.47 -1.14 9.64
CA ALA A 197 -22.46 -0.43 8.83
C ALA A 197 -22.61 -1.07 7.45
N SER A 198 -21.49 -1.37 6.78
CA SER A 198 -21.45 -2.01 5.47
C SER A 198 -22.15 -3.37 5.48
N ALA A 199 -21.91 -4.19 6.51
CA ALA A 199 -22.58 -5.47 6.66
C ALA A 199 -24.11 -5.31 6.85
N LYS A 200 -24.55 -4.38 7.71
CA LYS A 200 -25.98 -4.12 7.94
C LYS A 200 -26.68 -3.63 6.67
N GLU A 201 -26.05 -2.73 5.91
CA GLU A 201 -26.57 -2.24 4.63
C GLU A 201 -26.75 -3.38 3.63
N LEU A 202 -25.76 -4.27 3.50
CA LEU A 202 -25.83 -5.43 2.62
C LEU A 202 -26.92 -6.42 3.02
N GLN A 203 -27.09 -6.69 4.32
CA GLN A 203 -28.18 -7.56 4.80
C GLN A 203 -29.56 -7.02 4.38
N ILE A 204 -29.75 -5.69 4.46
CA ILE A 204 -30.98 -5.02 4.03
C ILE A 204 -31.13 -5.08 2.50
N GLN A 205 -30.06 -4.77 1.77
CA GLN A 205 -30.07 -4.68 0.31
C GLN A 205 -30.35 -6.04 -0.34
N TYR A 206 -29.71 -7.11 0.14
CA TYR A 206 -29.87 -8.46 -0.40
C TYR A 206 -30.99 -9.26 0.26
N LYS A 207 -31.51 -8.81 1.40
CA LYS A 207 -32.46 -9.56 2.23
C LYS A 207 -31.91 -10.93 2.64
N GLU A 208 -30.61 -10.96 2.92
CA GLU A 208 -29.86 -12.14 3.36
C GLU A 208 -29.29 -11.88 4.75
N GLU A 209 -29.33 -12.88 5.63
CA GLU A 209 -28.73 -12.75 6.96
C GLU A 209 -27.23 -13.05 6.94
N TRP A 210 -26.82 -14.04 6.15
CA TRP A 210 -25.44 -14.51 6.04
C TRP A 210 -24.78 -13.90 4.81
N LEU A 211 -23.66 -13.22 5.02
CA LEU A 211 -22.92 -12.51 3.99
C LEU A 211 -21.54 -13.12 3.78
N MET A 212 -21.09 -13.11 2.53
CA MET A 212 -19.69 -13.37 2.20
C MET A 212 -18.83 -12.22 2.72
N PRO A 213 -17.70 -12.49 3.42
CA PRO A 213 -16.77 -11.46 3.89
C PRO A 213 -16.29 -10.54 2.77
N THR A 214 -16.04 -11.09 1.58
CA THR A 214 -15.61 -10.33 0.40
C THR A 214 -16.62 -9.27 -0.03
N HIS A 215 -17.93 -9.51 0.14
CA HIS A 215 -18.95 -8.50 -0.14
C HIS A 215 -18.90 -7.36 0.88
N ILE A 216 -18.67 -7.68 2.16
CA ILE A 216 -18.53 -6.67 3.22
C ILE A 216 -17.28 -5.82 2.97
N LEU A 217 -16.14 -6.43 2.63
CA LEU A 217 -14.92 -5.72 2.27
C LEU A 217 -15.16 -4.79 1.07
N ALA A 218 -15.79 -5.29 0.00
CA ALA A 218 -16.09 -4.48 -1.18
C ALA A 218 -17.00 -3.27 -0.87
N GLN A 219 -18.07 -3.47 -0.09
CA GLN A 219 -18.95 -2.38 0.36
C GLN A 219 -18.17 -1.38 1.24
N THR A 220 -17.35 -1.88 2.16
CA THR A 220 -16.52 -1.06 3.03
C THR A 220 -15.56 -0.20 2.20
N PHE A 221 -14.88 -0.76 1.21
CA PHE A 221 -14.02 0.00 0.30
C PHE A 221 -14.78 1.03 -0.53
N GLY A 222 -16.01 0.73 -0.94
CA GLY A 222 -16.89 1.69 -1.61
C GLY A 222 -17.20 2.92 -0.76
N ALA A 223 -17.21 2.77 0.57
CA ALA A 223 -17.49 3.84 1.52
C ALA A 223 -16.24 4.51 2.11
N ILE A 224 -15.06 3.88 2.02
CA ILE A 224 -13.79 4.47 2.47
C ILE A 224 -13.20 5.35 1.37
N ASP A 225 -12.97 6.63 1.67
CA ASP A 225 -12.28 7.59 0.78
C ASP A 225 -10.76 7.37 0.69
N HIS A 226 -10.16 6.66 1.65
CA HIS A 226 -8.71 6.46 1.77
C HIS A 226 -8.27 5.04 1.36
N TYR A 227 -6.99 4.88 1.08
CA TYR A 227 -6.44 3.54 0.88
C TYR A 227 -6.24 2.83 2.23
N VAL A 228 -6.69 1.58 2.29
CA VAL A 228 -6.43 0.59 3.34
C VAL A 228 -6.33 -0.76 2.64
N GLY A 229 -5.36 -1.61 3.01
CA GLY A 229 -5.21 -2.95 2.45
C GLY A 229 -6.36 -3.89 2.82
N ASP A 230 -6.67 -4.85 1.95
CA ASP A 230 -7.68 -5.88 2.14
C ASP A 230 -7.37 -6.82 3.29
N GLU A 231 -6.11 -7.17 3.48
CA GLU A 231 -5.71 -8.04 4.59
C GLU A 231 -5.98 -7.37 5.95
N PHE A 232 -5.86 -6.04 6.03
CA PHE A 232 -6.16 -5.30 7.26
C PHE A 232 -7.67 -5.23 7.54
N VAL A 233 -8.49 -4.98 6.52
CA VAL A 233 -9.95 -4.95 6.69
C VAL A 233 -10.49 -6.34 7.01
N GLU A 234 -9.95 -7.39 6.39
CA GLU A 234 -10.24 -8.78 6.73
C GLU A 234 -9.87 -9.08 8.19
N TYR A 235 -8.67 -8.68 8.61
CA TYR A 235 -8.23 -8.79 10.01
C TYR A 235 -9.24 -8.14 10.97
N ARG A 236 -9.65 -6.89 10.73
CA ARG A 236 -10.64 -6.21 11.57
C ARG A 236 -11.98 -6.94 11.60
N LEU A 237 -12.44 -7.47 10.47
CA LEU A 237 -13.66 -8.28 10.42
C LEU A 237 -13.54 -9.53 11.31
N ARG A 238 -12.41 -10.25 11.26
CA ARG A 238 -12.17 -11.40 12.14
C ARG A 238 -12.17 -11.00 13.62
N THR A 239 -11.56 -9.85 13.96
CA THR A 239 -11.62 -9.32 15.34
C THR A 239 -13.06 -9.04 15.79
N LEU A 240 -13.92 -8.52 14.91
CA LEU A 240 -15.34 -8.29 15.24
C LEU A 240 -16.12 -9.60 15.45
N VAL A 241 -15.75 -10.68 14.74
CA VAL A 241 -16.27 -12.03 15.00
C VAL A 241 -15.83 -12.52 16.38
N GLU A 242 -14.56 -12.37 16.74
CA GLU A 242 -14.02 -12.78 18.04
C GLU A 242 -14.66 -12.02 19.21
N GLN A 243 -14.98 -10.73 19.00
CA GLN A 243 -15.73 -9.90 19.96
C GLN A 243 -17.21 -10.29 20.06
N GLY A 244 -17.70 -11.20 19.20
CA GLY A 244 -19.07 -11.68 19.19
C GLY A 244 -20.07 -10.69 18.59
N LEU A 245 -19.61 -9.72 17.80
CA LEU A 245 -20.47 -8.78 17.05
C LEU A 245 -20.99 -9.39 15.74
N PHE A 246 -20.29 -10.41 15.24
CA PHE A 246 -20.73 -11.28 14.16
C PHE A 246 -20.87 -12.72 14.64
N GLU A 247 -21.85 -13.43 14.08
CA GLU A 247 -21.86 -14.89 14.00
C GLU A 247 -21.10 -15.35 12.76
N ILE A 248 -20.52 -16.55 12.81
CA ILE A 248 -19.71 -17.12 11.74
C ILE A 248 -20.11 -18.57 11.47
N GLN A 249 -20.12 -18.95 10.19
CA GLN A 249 -20.28 -20.34 9.75
C GLN A 249 -19.35 -20.63 8.57
N GLY A 250 -18.86 -21.87 8.47
CA GLY A 250 -17.93 -22.30 7.42
C GLY A 250 -16.48 -22.40 7.90
N ASP A 251 -15.55 -22.43 6.95
CA ASP A 251 -14.11 -22.56 7.20
C ASP A 251 -13.43 -21.18 7.13
N ILE A 252 -12.83 -20.76 8.24
CA ILE A 252 -12.22 -19.44 8.40
C ILE A 252 -10.81 -19.32 7.83
N THR A 253 -10.25 -20.43 7.32
CA THR A 253 -8.91 -20.44 6.71
C THR A 253 -8.86 -19.72 5.36
N ASP A 254 -10.00 -19.58 4.69
CA ASP A 254 -10.12 -18.92 3.40
C ASP A 254 -11.33 -17.98 3.37
N ILE A 255 -11.12 -16.74 2.88
CA ILE A 255 -12.14 -15.68 2.88
C ILE A 255 -13.38 -16.02 2.03
N PHE A 256 -13.25 -16.96 1.08
CA PHE A 256 -14.36 -17.42 0.26
C PHE A 256 -15.09 -18.63 0.86
N SER A 257 -14.59 -19.17 1.98
CA SER A 257 -15.04 -20.43 2.56
C SER A 257 -15.87 -20.27 3.85
N TYR A 258 -16.06 -19.04 4.33
CA TYR A 258 -16.96 -18.71 5.45
C TYR A 258 -17.95 -17.60 5.13
N GLN A 259 -19.00 -17.52 5.95
CA GLN A 259 -19.98 -16.44 5.93
C GLN A 259 -20.14 -15.87 7.34
N VAL A 260 -20.52 -14.59 7.40
CA VAL A 260 -20.78 -13.89 8.66
C VAL A 260 -22.17 -13.28 8.69
N LYS A 261 -22.73 -13.12 9.88
CA LYS A 261 -24.02 -12.49 10.13
C LYS A 261 -23.87 -11.50 11.28
N VAL A 262 -24.34 -10.27 11.11
CA VAL A 262 -24.38 -9.28 12.20
C VAL A 262 -25.35 -9.76 13.28
N ARG A 263 -24.94 -9.67 14.55
CA ARG A 263 -25.83 -9.93 15.71
C ARG A 263 -26.78 -8.78 16.03
#